data_AF-A0A6V7UVJ4-F1
#
_entry.id   AF-A0A6V7UVJ4-F1
#
_cell.length_a   1.000
_cell.length_b   1.000
_cell.length_c   1.000
_cell.angle_alpha   90.00
_cell.angle_beta   90.00
_cell.angle_gamma   90.00
#
_symmetry.space_group_name_H-M   'P 1'
#
loop_
_entity.id
_entity.type
_entity.pdbx_description
1 polymer ?
#
loop_
_entity_poly.entity_id
_entity_poly.type
_entity_poly.pdbx_seq_one_letter_code
_entity_poly.pdbx_strand_id
1 'polypeptide(L)'
;MKITTSLFFVLIFLIITSFGSLTSAQLLGGLLEFLLRILFGKLKPPQIKEVVEIVDRIKNLYKIELSLQQIKAKIEELEKFKKDIEGSKEVGFTLNHFLPIEEQMLLLGGGISDSDIPDTDVNGEGVPGGESPPDPIEGNKEDEHPRAKRATCVQKNVFSCSEKWSGCAPIINRVHHQGRCASCWAIVPSTVYTDRVCIARAKLKQSTPNNGSYVFSALDILSCSDAGDCASGSAYKVWLWLKSKGVCTGGDNVNKGGCKPYPFTQYGNAASPKCDSSCTASWPTYYFNDKLAVGYVCDGGVVRMQCVL
;
A
#
# COMPACT_ATOMS: atom_id res chain seq x y z
N MET A 1 -30.35 -15.07 24.77
CA MET A 1 -29.73 -16.25 25.43
C MET A 1 -28.22 -16.19 25.17
N LYS A 2 -27.45 -15.57 26.08
CA LYS A 2 -26.01 -15.34 25.98
C LYS A 2 -25.26 -16.55 26.56
N ILE A 3 -25.22 -17.63 25.81
CA ILE A 3 -24.31 -18.76 26.04
C ILE A 3 -23.85 -19.16 24.64
N THR A 4 -22.54 -19.19 24.40
CA THR A 4 -21.81 -20.22 23.61
C THR A 4 -20.64 -19.77 22.72
N THR A 5 -20.29 -18.49 22.55
CA THR A 5 -19.04 -18.19 21.81
C THR A 5 -17.81 -18.66 22.60
N SER A 6 -17.79 -18.41 23.91
CA SER A 6 -16.67 -18.85 24.77
C SER A 6 -16.69 -20.35 25.08
N LEU A 7 -17.87 -21.00 25.13
CA LEU A 7 -17.96 -22.45 25.36
C LEU A 7 -17.52 -23.25 24.12
N PHE A 8 -17.73 -22.74 22.92
CA PHE A 8 -17.36 -23.44 21.68
C PHE A 8 -15.84 -23.44 21.45
N PHE A 9 -15.15 -22.32 21.71
CA PHE A 9 -13.68 -22.29 21.67
C PHE A 9 -13.06 -23.13 22.78
N VAL A 10 -13.65 -23.15 23.98
CA VAL A 10 -13.23 -24.05 25.07
C VAL A 10 -13.48 -25.51 24.70
N LEU A 11 -14.59 -25.85 24.03
CA LEU A 11 -14.83 -27.21 23.53
C LEU A 11 -13.80 -27.61 22.47
N ILE A 12 -13.52 -26.76 21.49
CA ILE A 12 -12.52 -27.01 20.44
C ILE A 12 -11.14 -27.19 21.06
N PHE A 13 -10.76 -26.33 22.01
CA PHE A 13 -9.45 -26.40 22.67
C PHE A 13 -9.32 -27.64 23.56
N LEU A 14 -10.36 -27.98 24.34
CA LEU A 14 -10.40 -29.20 25.16
C LEU A 14 -10.37 -30.48 24.31
N ILE A 15 -11.01 -30.48 23.14
CA ILE A 15 -10.98 -31.60 22.18
C ILE A 15 -9.58 -31.76 21.59
N ILE A 16 -8.86 -30.67 21.29
CA ILE A 16 -7.48 -30.72 20.78
C ILE A 16 -6.50 -31.22 21.85
N THR A 17 -6.72 -30.92 23.13
CA THR A 17 -5.82 -31.33 24.22
C THR A 17 -6.10 -32.73 24.79
N SER A 18 -7.26 -33.33 24.50
CA SER A 18 -7.70 -34.59 25.13
C SER A 18 -7.33 -35.88 24.36
N PHE A 19 -6.40 -35.82 23.40
CA PHE A 19 -5.95 -37.01 22.66
C PHE A 19 -4.98 -37.87 23.50
N GLY A 20 -5.54 -38.57 24.47
CA GLY A 20 -4.97 -39.74 25.12
C GLY A 20 -5.97 -40.89 25.09
N SER A 21 -5.76 -41.84 24.17
CA SER A 21 -6.44 -43.14 23.99
C SER A 21 -7.79 -43.20 23.24
N LEU A 22 -7.81 -44.09 22.22
CA LEU A 22 -8.90 -44.48 21.30
C LEU A 22 -10.19 -44.90 22.06
N THR A 23 -11.40 -44.46 21.71
CA THR A 23 -12.24 -45.00 20.60
C THR A 23 -13.47 -44.11 20.32
N SER A 24 -13.60 -42.96 20.98
CA SER A 24 -14.60 -41.91 20.72
C SER A 24 -14.11 -40.85 19.71
N ALA A 25 -12.83 -40.87 19.37
CA ALA A 25 -12.16 -39.92 18.49
C ALA A 25 -12.63 -39.97 17.01
N GLN A 26 -13.11 -41.12 16.52
CA GLN A 26 -13.58 -41.23 15.13
C GLN A 26 -14.98 -40.64 14.94
N LEU A 27 -15.88 -40.81 15.92
CA LEU A 27 -17.23 -40.25 15.86
C LEU A 27 -17.22 -38.73 16.10
N LEU A 28 -16.44 -38.28 17.09
CA LEU A 28 -16.23 -36.85 17.36
C LEU A 28 -15.41 -36.18 16.25
N GLY A 29 -14.44 -36.88 15.67
CA GLY A 29 -13.69 -36.43 14.49
C GLY A 29 -14.58 -36.27 13.27
N GLY A 30 -15.48 -37.22 13.01
CA GLY A 30 -16.44 -37.14 11.90
C GLY A 30 -17.49 -36.04 12.10
N LEU A 31 -18.00 -35.86 13.32
CA LEU A 31 -18.91 -34.76 13.66
C LEU A 31 -18.21 -33.40 13.58
N LEU A 32 -16.99 -33.30 14.09
CA LEU A 32 -16.18 -32.09 14.00
C LEU A 32 -15.84 -31.76 12.55
N GLU A 33 -15.45 -32.75 11.73
CA GLU A 33 -15.19 -32.57 10.31
C GLU A 33 -16.46 -32.19 9.55
N PHE A 34 -17.60 -32.77 9.90
CA PHE A 34 -18.91 -32.41 9.33
C PHE A 34 -19.30 -30.97 9.68
N LEU A 35 -19.12 -30.56 10.95
CA LEU A 35 -19.36 -29.19 11.40
C LEU A 35 -18.39 -28.23 10.71
N LEU A 36 -17.11 -28.57 10.61
CA LEU A 36 -16.12 -27.76 9.88
C LEU A 36 -16.45 -27.66 8.38
N ARG A 37 -16.95 -28.72 7.74
CA ARG A 37 -17.42 -28.69 6.34
C ARG A 37 -18.68 -27.85 6.16
N ILE A 38 -19.61 -27.88 7.11
CA ILE A 38 -20.81 -27.02 7.08
C ILE A 38 -20.42 -25.53 7.19
N LEU A 39 -19.44 -25.24 8.03
CA LEU A 39 -19.02 -23.88 8.36
C LEU A 39 -18.01 -23.28 7.36
N PHE A 40 -17.03 -24.07 6.93
CA PHE A 40 -15.89 -23.65 6.11
C PHE A 40 -15.87 -24.30 4.71
N GLY A 41 -16.92 -25.02 4.33
CA GLY A 41 -17.07 -25.55 2.97
C GLY A 41 -16.00 -26.57 2.60
N LYS A 42 -15.39 -26.39 1.41
CA LYS A 42 -14.37 -27.29 0.82
C LYS A 42 -12.93 -26.93 1.21
N LEU A 43 -12.75 -26.03 2.17
CA LEU A 43 -11.40 -25.63 2.59
C LEU A 43 -10.61 -26.81 3.16
N LYS A 44 -9.35 -26.93 2.71
CA LYS A 44 -8.39 -27.88 3.28
C LYS A 44 -7.94 -27.41 4.67
N PRO A 45 -7.50 -28.31 5.57
CA PRO A 45 -7.05 -27.94 6.91
C PRO A 45 -6.05 -26.77 6.99
N PRO A 46 -5.04 -26.64 6.09
CA PRO A 46 -4.16 -25.47 6.09
C PRO A 46 -4.88 -24.14 5.82
N GLN A 47 -5.89 -24.16 4.93
CA GLN A 47 -6.68 -22.97 4.61
C GLN A 47 -7.61 -22.58 5.76
N ILE A 48 -8.14 -23.58 6.50
CA ILE A 48 -8.93 -23.33 7.71
C ILE A 48 -8.06 -22.61 8.75
N LYS A 49 -6.83 -23.10 8.97
CA LYS A 49 -5.87 -22.45 9.88
C LYS A 49 -5.58 -21.00 9.45
N GLU A 50 -5.31 -20.77 8.17
CA GLU A 50 -5.09 -19.43 7.61
C GLU A 50 -6.27 -18.49 7.86
N VAL A 51 -7.51 -18.94 7.59
CA VAL A 51 -8.72 -18.14 7.86
C VAL A 51 -8.86 -17.83 9.34
N VAL A 52 -8.64 -18.80 10.23
CA VAL A 52 -8.72 -18.60 11.69
C VAL A 52 -7.68 -17.57 12.15
N GLU A 53 -6.45 -17.66 11.68
CA GLU A 53 -5.38 -16.69 11.99
C GLU A 53 -5.71 -15.28 11.49
N ILE A 54 -6.29 -15.16 10.28
CA ILE A 54 -6.73 -13.86 9.74
C ILE A 54 -7.85 -13.27 10.59
N VAL A 55 -8.89 -14.06 10.91
CA VAL A 55 -10.04 -13.60 11.71
C VAL A 55 -9.59 -13.19 13.12
N ASP A 56 -8.69 -13.94 13.74
CA ASP A 56 -8.12 -13.58 15.04
C ASP A 56 -7.33 -12.27 14.97
N ARG A 57 -6.54 -12.07 13.91
CA ARG A 57 -5.84 -10.81 13.67
C ARG A 57 -6.81 -9.64 13.48
N ILE A 58 -7.91 -9.83 12.75
CA ILE A 58 -8.94 -8.78 12.58
C ILE A 58 -9.55 -8.41 13.92
N LYS A 59 -9.93 -9.39 14.74
CA LYS A 59 -10.44 -9.17 16.09
C LYS A 59 -9.43 -8.42 16.96
N ASN A 60 -8.16 -8.81 16.93
CA ASN A 60 -7.14 -8.25 17.81
C ASN A 60 -6.69 -6.85 17.38
N LEU A 61 -6.53 -6.61 16.08
CA LEU A 61 -6.00 -5.35 15.54
C LEU A 61 -7.10 -4.31 15.29
N TYR A 62 -8.25 -4.72 14.75
CA TYR A 62 -9.34 -3.81 14.35
C TYR A 62 -10.50 -3.80 15.34
N LYS A 63 -10.50 -4.69 16.34
CA LYS A 63 -11.60 -4.84 17.32
C LYS A 63 -12.94 -5.18 16.67
N ILE A 64 -12.88 -5.87 15.52
CA ILE A 64 -14.04 -6.33 14.76
C ILE A 64 -14.22 -7.83 14.97
N GLU A 65 -15.38 -8.23 15.47
CA GLU A 65 -15.76 -9.64 15.54
C GLU A 65 -16.61 -9.99 14.31
N LEU A 66 -16.05 -10.82 13.42
CA LEU A 66 -16.78 -11.32 12.27
C LEU A 66 -17.70 -12.46 12.69
N SER A 67 -18.96 -12.40 12.28
CA SER A 67 -19.89 -13.51 12.44
C SER A 67 -19.50 -14.67 11.52
N LEU A 68 -19.92 -15.87 11.90
CA LEU A 68 -19.67 -17.08 11.13
C LEU A 68 -20.27 -17.00 9.71
N GLN A 69 -21.40 -16.31 9.55
CA GLN A 69 -22.02 -16.06 8.24
C GLN A 69 -21.16 -15.14 7.38
N GLN A 70 -20.59 -14.08 7.96
CA GLN A 70 -19.68 -13.18 7.23
C GLN A 70 -18.42 -13.91 6.79
N ILE A 71 -17.82 -14.72 7.67
CA ILE A 71 -16.63 -15.52 7.35
C ILE A 71 -16.94 -16.49 6.19
N LYS A 72 -18.06 -17.21 6.29
CA LYS A 72 -18.49 -18.14 5.25
C LYS A 72 -18.73 -17.44 3.91
N ALA A 73 -19.43 -16.31 3.91
CA ALA A 73 -19.70 -15.54 2.70
C ALA A 73 -18.39 -15.08 2.02
N LYS A 74 -17.40 -14.63 2.80
CA LYS A 74 -16.08 -14.26 2.28
C LYS A 74 -15.31 -15.45 1.70
N ILE A 75 -15.40 -16.64 2.30
CA ILE A 75 -14.79 -17.84 1.74
C ILE A 75 -15.42 -18.18 0.38
N GLU A 76 -16.75 -18.21 0.31
CA GLU A 76 -17.51 -18.54 -0.90
C GLU A 76 -17.25 -17.51 -2.03
N GLU A 77 -17.15 -16.22 -1.69
CA GLU A 77 -16.78 -15.14 -2.61
C GLU A 77 -15.42 -15.41 -3.29
N LEU A 78 -14.39 -15.77 -2.51
CA LEU A 78 -13.06 -16.04 -3.06
C LEU A 78 -13.03 -17.34 -3.89
N GLU A 79 -13.71 -18.39 -3.44
CA GLU A 79 -13.79 -19.65 -4.20
C GLU A 79 -14.51 -19.47 -5.54
N LYS A 80 -15.52 -18.59 -5.59
CA LYS A 80 -16.17 -18.20 -6.85
C LYS A 80 -15.20 -17.42 -7.74
N PHE A 81 -14.56 -16.38 -7.20
CA PHE A 81 -13.61 -15.56 -7.94
C PHE A 81 -12.45 -16.38 -8.54
N LYS A 82 -11.95 -17.38 -7.81
CA LYS A 82 -10.91 -18.32 -8.31
C LYS A 82 -11.33 -19.10 -9.56
N LYS A 83 -12.62 -19.38 -9.74
CA LYS A 83 -13.13 -20.05 -10.94
C LYS A 83 -13.17 -19.10 -12.14
N ASP A 84 -13.42 -17.82 -11.87
CA ASP A 84 -13.60 -16.80 -12.93
C ASP A 84 -12.27 -16.33 -13.54
N ILE A 85 -11.14 -16.49 -12.83
CA ILE A 85 -9.83 -15.93 -13.23
C ILE A 85 -8.86 -16.92 -13.91
N GLU A 86 -9.36 -18.04 -14.44
CA GLU A 86 -8.62 -19.12 -15.14
C GLU A 86 -7.08 -18.99 -15.15
N GLY A 87 -6.41 -19.71 -14.23
CA GLY A 87 -5.06 -20.24 -14.42
C GLY A 87 -3.85 -19.29 -14.44
N SER A 88 -4.00 -17.96 -14.39
CA SER A 88 -2.84 -17.05 -14.53
C SER A 88 -2.36 -16.39 -13.24
N LYS A 89 -3.14 -16.42 -12.16
CA LYS A 89 -2.80 -15.75 -10.88
C LYS A 89 -3.19 -16.61 -9.69
N GLU A 90 -2.26 -16.78 -8.75
CA GLU A 90 -2.55 -17.33 -7.43
C GLU A 90 -3.30 -16.29 -6.61
N VAL A 91 -4.47 -16.68 -6.08
CA VAL A 91 -5.29 -15.84 -5.21
C VAL A 91 -5.44 -16.52 -3.86
N GLY A 92 -5.18 -15.77 -2.79
CA GLY A 92 -5.19 -16.26 -1.41
C GLY A 92 -6.16 -15.49 -0.53
N PHE A 93 -6.37 -16.00 0.67
CA PHE A 93 -7.06 -15.26 1.70
C PHE A 93 -6.14 -14.16 2.22
N THR A 94 -6.67 -12.95 2.40
CA THR A 94 -5.93 -11.84 2.96
C THR A 94 -6.69 -11.20 4.10
N LEU A 95 -5.99 -10.46 4.96
CA LEU A 95 -6.63 -9.68 5.99
C LEU A 95 -7.64 -8.69 5.39
N ASN A 96 -7.28 -8.02 4.29
CA ASN A 96 -8.16 -7.05 3.63
C ASN A 96 -9.45 -7.70 3.08
N HIS A 97 -9.35 -8.92 2.55
CA HIS A 97 -10.52 -9.66 2.03
C HIS A 97 -11.63 -9.87 3.09
N PHE A 98 -11.22 -10.13 4.34
CA PHE A 98 -12.15 -10.36 5.45
C PHE A 98 -12.56 -9.10 6.21
N LEU A 99 -11.90 -7.96 5.98
CA LEU A 99 -12.33 -6.70 6.58
C LEU A 99 -13.68 -6.24 6.01
N PRO A 100 -14.54 -5.57 6.79
CA PRO A 100 -15.70 -4.85 6.27
C PRO A 100 -15.31 -3.85 5.17
N ILE A 101 -16.22 -3.56 4.24
CA ILE A 101 -15.90 -2.71 3.09
C ILE A 101 -15.46 -1.32 3.51
N GLU A 102 -16.06 -0.77 4.58
CA GLU A 102 -15.73 0.54 5.14
C GLU A 102 -14.26 0.58 5.59
N GLU A 103 -13.78 -0.50 6.21
CA GLU A 103 -12.41 -0.65 6.65
C GLU A 103 -11.43 -0.80 5.48
N GLN A 104 -11.82 -1.54 4.44
CA GLN A 104 -11.03 -1.64 3.22
C GLN A 104 -10.88 -0.27 2.56
N MET A 105 -11.97 0.50 2.46
CA MET A 105 -11.95 1.84 1.84
C MET A 105 -11.05 2.81 2.62
N LEU A 106 -11.06 2.77 3.96
CA LEU A 106 -10.15 3.57 4.78
C LEU A 106 -8.67 3.21 4.54
N LEU A 107 -8.35 1.93 4.36
CA LEU A 107 -6.98 1.47 4.11
C LEU A 107 -6.49 1.78 2.71
N LEU A 108 -7.39 1.77 1.72
CA LEU A 108 -7.07 2.02 0.32
C LEU A 108 -7.10 3.51 -0.04
N GLY A 109 -7.49 4.38 0.89
CA GLY A 109 -7.65 5.82 0.64
C GLY A 109 -8.90 6.15 -0.18
N GLY A 110 -9.91 5.28 -0.16
CA GLY A 110 -11.21 5.45 -0.83
C GLY A 110 -12.30 6.06 0.07
N GLY A 111 -11.95 6.65 1.21
CA GLY A 111 -12.91 7.21 2.17
C GLY A 111 -13.50 8.57 1.81
N ILE A 112 -13.81 8.83 0.54
CA ILE A 112 -14.63 9.97 0.13
C ILE A 112 -15.99 9.40 -0.23
N SER A 113 -16.99 9.63 0.61
CA SER A 113 -18.38 9.52 0.19
C SER A 113 -18.65 10.68 -0.78
N ASP A 114 -19.43 10.47 -1.84
CA ASP A 114 -19.86 11.56 -2.74
C ASP A 114 -20.51 12.73 -1.96
N SER A 115 -21.01 12.47 -0.74
CA SER A 115 -21.59 13.45 0.18
C SER A 115 -20.60 14.33 0.96
N ASP A 116 -19.29 14.02 0.95
CA ASP A 116 -18.25 14.86 1.57
C ASP A 116 -17.55 15.79 0.55
N ILE A 117 -18.02 15.80 -0.70
CA ILE A 117 -17.70 16.84 -1.67
C ILE A 117 -18.61 18.03 -1.33
N PRO A 118 -18.10 19.15 -0.77
CA PRO A 118 -18.94 20.33 -0.62
C PRO A 118 -19.39 20.78 -2.00
N ASP A 119 -20.71 20.79 -2.21
CA ASP A 119 -21.38 21.56 -3.27
C ASP A 119 -21.00 23.03 -3.08
N THR A 120 -19.82 23.39 -3.57
CA THR A 120 -19.36 24.77 -3.66
C THR A 120 -19.17 25.11 -5.12
N ASP A 121 -20.29 25.05 -5.84
CA ASP A 121 -20.50 25.93 -6.98
C ASP A 121 -20.77 27.34 -6.44
N VAL A 122 -19.70 28.12 -6.29
CA VAL A 122 -19.76 29.54 -6.62
C VAL A 122 -18.54 29.84 -7.47
N ASN A 123 -18.78 29.79 -8.79
CA ASN A 123 -17.89 30.13 -9.92
C ASN A 123 -17.41 28.96 -10.77
N GLY A 124 -18.24 27.95 -11.07
CA GLY A 124 -18.28 27.26 -12.38
C GLY A 124 -16.96 26.79 -13.04
N GLU A 125 -15.89 26.65 -12.27
CA GLU A 125 -14.60 26.12 -12.69
C GLU A 125 -14.47 24.77 -11.99
N GLY A 126 -14.83 23.72 -12.73
CA GLY A 126 -14.70 22.35 -12.27
C GLY A 126 -13.28 22.08 -11.77
N VAL A 127 -13.19 21.32 -10.67
CA VAL A 127 -11.96 20.67 -10.24
C VAL A 127 -11.32 20.01 -11.47
N PRO A 128 -10.03 20.23 -11.81
CA PRO A 128 -9.38 19.41 -12.79
C PRO A 128 -9.23 18.02 -12.16
N GLY A 129 -10.23 17.17 -12.39
CA GLY A 129 -10.01 15.73 -12.43
C GLY A 129 -8.81 15.51 -13.33
N GLY A 130 -7.90 14.62 -12.92
CA GLY A 130 -6.74 14.28 -13.75
C GLY A 130 -7.23 14.06 -15.17
N GLU A 131 -6.77 14.89 -16.10
CA GLU A 131 -7.19 14.82 -17.49
C GLU A 131 -7.03 13.37 -17.93
N SER A 132 -8.13 12.78 -18.42
CA SER A 132 -7.99 11.61 -19.27
C SER A 132 -6.98 11.97 -20.37
N PRO A 133 -6.09 11.05 -20.78
CA PRO A 133 -5.16 11.33 -21.87
C PRO A 133 -5.96 11.97 -23.01
N PRO A 134 -5.53 13.12 -23.56
CA PRO A 134 -6.29 13.77 -24.61
C PRO A 134 -6.52 12.77 -25.73
N ASP A 135 -7.75 12.73 -26.23
CA ASP A 135 -8.07 11.98 -27.43
C ASP A 135 -7.05 12.36 -28.53
N PRO A 136 -6.58 11.40 -29.34
CA PRO A 136 -5.63 11.71 -30.40
C PRO A 136 -6.20 12.84 -31.26
N ILE A 137 -5.47 13.96 -31.31
CA ILE A 137 -5.80 15.10 -32.16
C ILE A 137 -5.98 14.56 -33.58
N GLU A 138 -7.21 14.59 -34.10
CA GLU A 138 -7.47 14.37 -35.53
C GLU A 138 -6.87 15.56 -36.28
N GLY A 139 -5.61 15.43 -36.67
CA GLY A 139 -4.95 16.37 -37.57
C GLY A 139 -5.62 16.34 -38.94
N ASN A 140 -5.83 17.54 -39.51
CA ASN A 140 -6.31 17.73 -40.87
C ASN A 140 -5.47 16.90 -41.87
N LYS A 141 -6.16 16.26 -42.82
CA LYS A 141 -5.65 15.23 -43.74
C LYS A 141 -4.66 15.70 -44.82
N GLU A 142 -4.05 16.88 -44.72
CA GLU A 142 -3.29 17.44 -45.85
C GLU A 142 -1.79 17.66 -45.60
N ASP A 143 -1.27 17.36 -44.40
CA ASP A 143 0.18 17.36 -44.13
C ASP A 143 0.69 15.99 -43.66
N GLU A 144 0.27 14.90 -44.31
CA GLU A 144 0.87 13.58 -44.09
C GLU A 144 2.30 13.54 -44.65
N HIS A 145 3.27 13.99 -43.86
CA HIS A 145 4.58 13.35 -43.87
C HIS A 145 4.36 11.85 -43.67
N PRO A 146 4.92 10.95 -44.52
CA PRO A 146 4.65 9.53 -44.43
C PRO A 146 4.92 9.07 -43.01
N ARG A 147 3.83 8.81 -42.28
CA ARG A 147 3.84 8.38 -40.90
C ARG A 147 4.62 7.09 -40.93
N ALA A 148 5.90 7.14 -40.53
CA ALA A 148 6.77 5.98 -40.45
C ALA A 148 5.94 4.91 -39.75
N LYS A 149 5.66 3.80 -40.47
CA LYS A 149 4.83 2.69 -39.97
C LYS A 149 5.21 2.50 -38.51
N ARG A 150 4.27 2.73 -37.58
CA ARG A 150 4.51 2.51 -36.15
C ARG A 150 5.06 1.09 -36.06
N ALA A 151 6.38 0.99 -35.87
CA ALA A 151 7.01 -0.29 -35.67
C ALA A 151 6.37 -0.83 -34.39
N THR A 152 5.54 -1.85 -34.52
CA THR A 152 5.05 -2.64 -33.40
C THR A 152 6.21 -3.48 -32.88
N CYS A 153 7.22 -2.79 -32.33
CA CYS A 153 8.19 -3.42 -31.47
C CYS A 153 7.48 -3.68 -30.14
N VAL A 154 6.69 -4.75 -30.06
CA VAL A 154 6.42 -5.39 -28.76
C VAL A 154 7.70 -6.10 -28.37
N GLN A 155 8.74 -5.32 -28.08
CA GLN A 155 9.91 -5.86 -27.44
C GLN A 155 9.45 -6.19 -26.02
N LYS A 156 9.38 -7.48 -25.69
CA LYS A 156 9.16 -7.96 -24.33
C LYS A 156 10.40 -7.59 -23.51
N ASN A 157 10.53 -6.31 -23.20
CA ASN A 157 11.56 -5.78 -22.33
C ASN A 157 11.14 -6.13 -20.91
N VAL A 158 11.54 -7.32 -20.46
CA VAL A 158 11.50 -7.65 -19.04
C VAL A 158 12.51 -6.73 -18.37
N PHE A 159 12.02 -5.79 -17.57
CA PHE A 159 12.85 -4.82 -16.87
C PHE A 159 12.45 -4.76 -15.41
N SER A 160 13.44 -4.94 -14.54
CA SER A 160 13.32 -4.74 -13.10
C SER A 160 14.41 -3.78 -12.65
N CYS A 161 14.02 -2.68 -11.98
CA CYS A 161 14.97 -1.73 -11.41
C CYS A 161 15.89 -2.39 -10.38
N SER A 162 15.35 -3.28 -9.56
CA SER A 162 16.12 -3.99 -8.52
C SER A 162 17.07 -5.03 -9.10
N GLU A 163 16.83 -5.55 -10.31
CA GLU A 163 17.81 -6.38 -11.02
C GLU A 163 18.90 -5.53 -11.69
N LYS A 164 18.51 -4.42 -12.32
CA LYS A 164 19.46 -3.53 -13.02
C LYS A 164 20.43 -2.84 -12.05
N TRP A 165 19.95 -2.48 -10.86
CA TRP A 165 20.74 -1.90 -9.76
C TRP A 165 20.59 -2.78 -8.52
N SER A 166 21.19 -3.97 -8.56
CA SER A 166 21.10 -4.98 -7.49
C SER A 166 21.52 -4.47 -6.10
N GLY A 167 22.50 -3.55 -6.02
CA GLY A 167 22.87 -2.89 -4.76
C GLY A 167 21.75 -2.04 -4.14
N CYS A 168 20.76 -1.63 -4.94
CA CYS A 168 19.57 -0.90 -4.50
C CYS A 168 18.37 -1.80 -4.24
N ALA A 169 18.44 -3.10 -4.53
CA ALA A 169 17.31 -4.01 -4.35
C ALA A 169 16.69 -3.99 -2.94
N PRO A 170 17.46 -3.90 -1.83
CA PRO A 170 16.88 -3.81 -0.48
C PRO A 170 16.09 -2.52 -0.20
N ILE A 171 16.29 -1.49 -1.03
CA ILE A 171 15.59 -0.21 -0.97
C ILE A 171 14.39 -0.23 -1.92
N ILE A 172 14.61 -0.54 -3.19
CA ILE A 172 13.58 -0.56 -4.26
C ILE A 172 12.46 -1.56 -3.96
N ASN A 173 12.80 -2.74 -3.43
CA ASN A 173 11.81 -3.79 -3.15
C ASN A 173 11.10 -3.58 -1.79
N ARG A 174 11.37 -2.49 -1.08
CA ARG A 174 10.71 -2.22 0.20
C ARG A 174 9.25 -1.90 -0.05
N VAL A 175 8.36 -2.63 0.61
CA VAL A 175 6.91 -2.36 0.59
C VAL A 175 6.60 -1.31 1.65
N HIS A 176 5.89 -0.26 1.24
CA HIS A 176 5.47 0.84 2.12
C HIS A 176 3.98 0.74 2.43
N HIS A 177 3.60 1.11 3.66
CA HIS A 177 2.23 1.04 4.13
C HIS A 177 1.69 2.45 4.41
N GLN A 178 0.61 2.86 3.72
CA GLN A 178 0.04 4.21 3.89
C GLN A 178 -0.77 4.39 5.17
N GLY A 179 -1.29 3.28 5.70
CA GLY A 179 -2.17 3.29 6.86
C GLY A 179 -3.58 3.70 6.46
N ARG A 180 -4.33 4.30 7.39
CA ARG A 180 -5.67 4.85 7.13
C ARG A 180 -5.66 6.30 6.61
N CYS A 181 -4.49 6.80 6.21
CA CYS A 181 -4.32 8.11 5.58
C CYS A 181 -4.29 7.88 4.07
N ALA A 182 -5.07 8.63 3.28
CA ALA A 182 -5.07 8.57 1.81
C ALA A 182 -3.84 9.28 1.20
N SER A 183 -2.64 8.94 1.68
CA SER A 183 -1.37 9.62 1.40
C SER A 183 -0.53 8.93 0.32
N CYS A 184 -1.14 8.11 -0.53
CA CYS A 184 -0.43 7.47 -1.65
C CYS A 184 0.28 8.52 -2.54
N TRP A 185 -0.31 9.72 -2.67
CA TRP A 185 0.26 10.87 -3.37
C TRP A 185 1.55 11.40 -2.73
N ALA A 186 1.79 11.18 -1.43
CA ALA A 186 3.00 11.56 -0.72
C ALA A 186 4.02 10.40 -0.65
N ILE A 187 3.53 9.18 -0.39
CA ILE A 187 4.37 7.98 -0.26
C ILE A 187 5.02 7.62 -1.58
N VAL A 188 4.26 7.56 -2.68
CA VAL A 188 4.82 7.12 -3.98
C VAL A 188 5.96 8.04 -4.44
N PRO A 189 5.85 9.37 -4.42
CA PRO A 189 6.98 10.22 -4.77
C PRO A 189 8.16 10.11 -3.79
N SER A 190 7.90 9.92 -2.48
CA SER A 190 8.98 9.77 -1.50
C SER A 190 9.80 8.50 -1.76
N THR A 191 9.15 7.38 -2.08
CA THR A 191 9.82 6.11 -2.41
C THR A 191 10.55 6.19 -3.74
N VAL A 192 9.93 6.77 -4.77
CA VAL A 192 10.58 6.99 -6.07
C VAL A 192 11.80 7.92 -5.93
N TYR A 193 11.72 8.92 -5.04
CA TYR A 193 12.86 9.80 -4.76
C TYR A 193 14.00 9.05 -4.06
N THR A 194 13.68 8.22 -3.07
CA THR A 194 14.63 7.28 -2.43
C THR A 194 15.31 6.35 -3.45
N ASP A 195 14.54 5.74 -4.34
CA ASP A 195 15.07 4.85 -5.38
C ASP A 195 16.02 5.59 -6.32
N ARG A 196 15.63 6.80 -6.75
CA ARG A 196 16.45 7.66 -7.61
C ARG A 196 17.77 8.04 -6.95
N VAL A 197 17.77 8.35 -5.66
CA VAL A 197 19.00 8.62 -4.90
C VAL A 197 19.89 7.39 -4.88
N CYS A 198 19.35 6.21 -4.59
CA CYS A 198 20.14 4.98 -4.58
C CYS A 198 20.75 4.69 -5.96
N ILE A 199 19.94 4.80 -7.03
CA ILE A 199 20.38 4.56 -8.40
C ILE A 199 21.45 5.59 -8.83
N ALA A 200 21.29 6.86 -8.47
CA ALA A 200 22.27 7.91 -8.75
C ALA A 200 23.61 7.59 -8.09
N ARG A 201 23.62 7.18 -6.82
CA ARG A 201 24.81 6.72 -6.10
C ARG A 201 25.44 5.49 -6.76
N ALA A 202 24.63 4.50 -7.14
CA ALA A 202 25.12 3.30 -7.84
C ALA A 202 25.80 3.63 -9.17
N LYS A 203 25.28 4.62 -9.94
CA LYS A 203 25.93 5.12 -11.16
C LYS A 203 27.27 5.79 -10.89
N LEU A 204 27.44 6.38 -9.71
CA LEU A 204 28.72 6.91 -9.21
C LEU A 204 29.61 5.83 -8.56
N LYS A 205 29.24 4.54 -8.67
CA LYS A 205 29.93 3.40 -8.05
C LYS A 205 29.96 3.48 -6.51
N GLN A 206 28.98 4.14 -5.92
CA GLN A 206 28.81 4.25 -4.47
C GLN A 206 27.73 3.28 -3.98
N SER A 207 27.96 2.66 -2.82
CA SER A 207 26.94 1.90 -2.11
C SER A 207 25.99 2.84 -1.35
N THR A 208 24.73 2.45 -1.23
CA THR A 208 23.72 3.19 -0.46
C THR A 208 23.34 2.38 0.78
N PRO A 209 23.65 2.85 1.99
CA PRO A 209 23.21 2.21 3.22
C PRO A 209 21.68 2.07 3.28
N ASN A 210 21.20 0.89 3.64
CA ASN A 210 19.77 0.62 3.80
C ASN A 210 19.27 1.07 5.19
N ASN A 211 19.43 2.35 5.51
CA ASN A 211 19.07 2.93 6.81
C ASN A 211 18.37 4.29 6.66
N GLY A 212 18.01 4.90 7.80
CA GLY A 212 17.26 6.16 7.84
C GLY A 212 17.92 7.33 7.09
N SER A 213 19.24 7.31 6.84
CA SER A 213 19.93 8.42 6.17
C SER A 213 19.69 8.52 4.66
N TYR A 214 19.10 7.49 4.04
CA TYR A 214 18.87 7.45 2.58
C TYR A 214 17.41 7.12 2.21
N VAL A 215 16.51 7.17 3.19
CA VAL A 215 15.07 6.96 3.01
C VAL A 215 14.38 8.29 3.26
N PHE A 216 13.55 8.76 2.32
CA PHE A 216 12.97 10.09 2.36
C PHE A 216 11.53 10.09 2.86
N SER A 217 11.23 11.12 3.66
CA SER A 217 10.04 11.18 4.49
C SER A 217 8.78 11.46 3.69
N ALA A 218 7.88 10.48 3.65
CA ALA A 218 6.50 10.70 3.26
C ALA A 218 5.77 11.64 4.23
N LEU A 219 6.17 11.68 5.52
CA LEU A 219 5.55 12.57 6.52
C LEU A 219 5.92 14.03 6.29
N ASP A 220 7.16 14.34 5.91
CA ASP A 220 7.57 15.72 5.57
C ASP A 220 6.76 16.24 4.38
N ILE A 221 6.60 15.42 3.35
CA ILE A 221 5.75 15.75 2.20
C ILE A 221 4.30 15.93 2.65
N LEU A 222 3.73 14.96 3.36
CA LEU A 222 2.33 14.97 3.79
C LEU A 222 1.99 16.17 4.68
N SER A 223 2.89 16.55 5.59
CA SER A 223 2.60 17.56 6.61
C SER A 223 3.03 18.97 6.24
N CYS A 224 4.09 19.13 5.42
CA CYS A 224 4.71 20.44 5.17
C CYS A 224 4.62 20.93 3.72
N SER A 225 4.17 20.10 2.77
CA SER A 225 3.84 20.57 1.41
C SER A 225 2.38 21.04 1.33
N ASP A 226 2.08 21.81 0.29
CA ASP A 226 0.72 22.24 -0.09
C ASP A 226 0.07 21.26 -1.10
N ALA A 227 0.60 20.03 -1.19
CA ALA A 227 0.21 19.07 -2.21
C ALA A 227 -1.02 18.22 -1.84
N GLY A 228 -1.45 18.21 -0.57
CA GLY A 228 -2.61 17.46 -0.13
C GLY A 228 -2.63 17.22 1.38
N ASP A 229 -3.47 16.26 1.80
CA ASP A 229 -3.65 15.85 3.18
C ASP A 229 -4.00 14.35 3.30
N CYS A 230 -4.56 13.90 4.43
CA CYS A 230 -4.98 12.50 4.61
C CYS A 230 -6.29 12.11 3.91
N ALA A 231 -6.95 13.02 3.19
CA ALA A 231 -8.12 12.73 2.37
C ALA A 231 -7.73 12.58 0.89
N SER A 232 -6.86 13.45 0.35
CA SER A 232 -6.39 13.36 -1.04
C SER A 232 -5.15 14.23 -1.29
N GLY A 233 -4.56 14.13 -2.49
CA GLY A 233 -3.46 15.01 -2.88
C GLY A 233 -2.92 14.77 -4.29
N SER A 234 -1.92 15.56 -4.67
CA SER A 234 -1.35 15.61 -6.01
C SER A 234 0.13 15.25 -6.03
N ALA A 235 0.46 14.10 -6.62
CA ALA A 235 1.85 13.68 -6.82
C ALA A 235 2.65 14.68 -7.68
N TYR A 236 2.00 15.39 -8.61
CA TYR A 236 2.65 16.44 -9.40
C TYR A 236 3.13 17.59 -8.52
N LYS A 237 2.27 18.11 -7.62
CA LYS A 237 2.65 19.15 -6.67
C LYS A 237 3.78 18.71 -5.75
N VAL A 238 3.83 17.42 -5.37
CA VAL A 238 4.96 16.88 -4.59
C VAL A 238 6.29 17.03 -5.35
N TRP A 239 6.34 16.76 -6.66
CA TRP A 239 7.57 16.97 -7.42
C TRP A 239 7.99 18.44 -7.50
N LEU A 240 7.02 19.37 -7.58
CA LEU A 240 7.31 20.82 -7.48
C LEU A 240 7.86 21.21 -6.11
N TRP A 241 7.32 20.62 -5.03
CA TRP A 241 7.82 20.78 -3.68
C TRP A 241 9.25 20.23 -3.52
N LEU A 242 9.51 19.01 -3.99
CA LEU A 242 10.83 18.38 -3.96
C LEU A 242 11.89 19.21 -4.70
N LYS A 243 11.50 19.85 -5.80
CA LYS A 243 12.36 20.79 -6.54
C LYS A 243 12.66 22.06 -5.74
N SER A 244 11.63 22.66 -5.14
CA SER A 244 11.74 24.01 -4.54
C SER A 244 12.24 24.02 -3.10
N LYS A 245 11.90 23.00 -2.32
CA LYS A 245 12.17 22.92 -0.87
C LYS A 245 12.93 21.66 -0.46
N GLY A 246 12.91 20.62 -1.28
CA GLY A 246 13.43 19.30 -0.93
C GLY A 246 12.62 18.59 0.15
N VAL A 247 13.10 17.43 0.57
CA VAL A 247 12.47 16.56 1.57
C VAL A 247 13.53 16.05 2.55
N CYS A 248 13.20 16.01 3.85
CA CYS A 248 14.06 15.40 4.84
C CYS A 248 13.99 13.86 4.80
N THR A 249 14.91 13.20 5.49
CA THR A 249 14.88 11.76 5.67
C THR A 249 13.73 11.32 6.58
N GLY A 250 13.27 10.09 6.45
CA GLY A 250 12.20 9.51 7.24
C GLY A 250 11.76 8.14 6.75
N GLY A 251 11.93 7.13 7.59
CA GLY A 251 11.53 5.76 7.33
C GLY A 251 10.04 5.50 7.56
N ASP A 252 9.66 4.24 7.41
CA ASP A 252 8.31 3.77 7.74
C ASP A 252 8.07 3.71 9.27
N ASN A 253 6.84 3.36 9.64
CA ASN A 253 6.42 3.26 11.04
C ASN A 253 7.16 2.18 11.85
N VAL A 254 7.73 1.17 11.18
CA VAL A 254 8.42 0.04 11.83
C VAL A 254 9.86 0.41 12.11
N ASN A 255 10.57 0.91 11.09
CA ASN A 255 12.00 1.20 11.16
C ASN A 255 12.30 2.53 11.86
N LYS A 256 11.33 3.45 11.96
CA LYS A 256 11.38 4.72 12.72
C LYS A 256 12.66 5.56 12.57
N GLY A 257 13.47 5.32 11.55
CA GLY A 257 14.71 6.03 11.29
C GLY A 257 14.49 7.30 10.49
N GLY A 258 15.49 8.18 10.45
CA GLY A 258 15.43 9.45 9.73
C GLY A 258 14.81 10.58 10.55
N CYS A 259 14.84 11.78 9.97
CA CYS A 259 14.34 12.99 10.59
C CYS A 259 12.84 12.93 10.93
N LYS A 260 12.00 12.49 9.98
CA LYS A 260 10.53 12.42 10.13
C LYS A 260 9.97 11.05 9.73
N PRO A 261 9.99 10.04 10.62
CA PRO A 261 9.43 8.75 10.33
C PRO A 261 7.91 8.78 10.14
N TYR A 262 7.39 7.95 9.25
CA TYR A 262 5.97 7.90 8.93
C TYR A 262 5.15 7.35 10.11
N PRO A 263 4.06 8.03 10.54
CA PRO A 263 3.45 7.75 11.84
C PRO A 263 2.29 6.75 11.76
N PHE A 264 1.73 6.50 10.57
CA PHE A 264 0.50 5.75 10.44
C PHE A 264 0.75 4.24 10.33
N THR A 265 -0.18 3.48 10.90
CA THR A 265 -0.27 2.02 10.78
C THR A 265 -1.56 1.64 10.08
N GLN A 266 -1.75 0.34 9.85
CA GLN A 266 -2.99 -0.23 9.30
C GLN A 266 -4.21 -0.12 10.25
N TYR A 267 -4.05 0.41 11.46
CA TYR A 267 -5.13 0.53 12.45
C TYR A 267 -5.03 1.87 13.19
N GLY A 268 -6.10 2.25 13.89
CA GLY A 268 -6.18 3.54 14.57
C GLY A 268 -6.63 4.68 13.64
N ASN A 269 -6.68 5.90 14.17
CA ASN A 269 -7.13 7.06 13.40
C ASN A 269 -5.96 7.71 12.67
N ALA A 270 -6.21 8.15 11.43
CA ALA A 270 -5.25 8.88 10.64
C ALA A 270 -5.77 10.31 10.39
N ALA A 271 -5.25 11.26 11.16
CA ALA A 271 -5.51 12.67 10.95
C ALA A 271 -4.30 13.31 10.26
N SER A 272 -4.57 14.28 9.37
CA SER A 272 -3.54 15.08 8.70
C SER A 272 -2.60 15.72 9.72
N PRO A 273 -1.31 15.33 9.78
CA PRO A 273 -0.39 15.88 10.74
C PRO A 273 -0.07 17.34 10.41
N LYS A 274 0.04 18.19 11.43
CA LYS A 274 0.53 19.56 11.23
C LYS A 274 2.00 19.53 10.81
N CYS A 275 2.39 20.45 9.92
CA CYS A 275 3.81 20.68 9.65
C CYS A 275 4.53 21.05 10.95
N ASP A 276 5.66 20.40 11.17
CA ASP A 276 6.62 20.78 12.19
C ASP A 276 8.00 20.86 11.53
N SER A 277 8.76 21.93 11.76
CA SER A 277 10.10 22.10 11.19
C SER A 277 11.19 21.49 12.07
N SER A 278 10.89 20.34 12.69
CA SER A 278 11.80 19.62 13.58
C SER A 278 11.93 18.14 13.21
N CYS A 279 13.08 17.55 13.51
CA CYS A 279 13.30 16.11 13.44
C CYS A 279 12.96 15.45 14.78
N THR A 280 12.81 14.13 14.78
CA THR A 280 12.77 13.36 16.04
C THR A 280 14.02 13.62 16.87
N ALA A 281 13.86 13.67 18.20
CA ALA A 281 14.95 14.03 19.13
C ALA A 281 16.19 13.12 19.03
N SER A 282 16.01 11.88 18.53
CA SER A 282 17.10 10.92 18.31
C SER A 282 17.87 11.14 17.01
N TRP A 283 17.42 12.03 16.12
CA TRP A 283 18.07 12.26 14.84
C TRP A 283 19.18 13.32 14.97
N PRO A 284 20.42 13.03 14.51
CA PRO A 284 21.57 13.89 14.76
C PRO A 284 21.60 15.17 13.90
N THR A 285 20.78 15.26 12.85
CA THR A 285 20.76 16.38 11.91
C THR A 285 19.53 17.26 12.14
N TYR A 286 19.70 18.58 12.09
CA TYR A 286 18.58 19.52 12.10
C TYR A 286 17.73 19.42 10.84
N TYR A 287 16.42 19.66 10.97
CA TYR A 287 15.43 19.53 9.88
C TYR A 287 15.89 20.15 8.55
N PHE A 288 16.29 21.42 8.55
CA PHE A 288 16.68 22.12 7.33
C PHE A 288 17.97 21.58 6.71
N ASN A 289 18.89 21.03 7.51
CA ASN A 289 20.16 20.46 7.05
C ASN A 289 19.99 19.01 6.56
N ASP A 290 18.89 18.36 6.92
CA ASP A 290 18.57 16.99 6.52
C ASP A 290 17.80 16.94 5.17
N LYS A 291 17.38 18.10 4.66
CA LYS A 291 16.61 18.17 3.40
C LYS A 291 17.52 17.96 2.19
N LEU A 292 17.06 17.09 1.29
CA LEU A 292 17.67 16.92 -0.04
C LEU A 292 16.69 17.41 -1.11
N ALA A 293 17.17 18.27 -1.99
CA ALA A 293 16.40 18.82 -3.10
C ALA A 293 16.65 18.06 -4.41
N VAL A 294 15.70 18.20 -5.33
CA VAL A 294 15.84 17.72 -6.71
C VAL A 294 16.43 18.83 -7.58
N GLY A 295 17.43 18.50 -8.40
CA GLY A 295 17.93 19.35 -9.48
C GLY A 295 17.53 18.82 -10.85
N TYR A 296 17.77 19.63 -11.88
CA TYR A 296 17.71 19.18 -13.28
C TYR A 296 19.09 19.28 -13.90
N VAL A 297 19.45 18.25 -14.66
CA VAL A 297 20.62 18.28 -15.53
C VAL A 297 20.12 18.13 -16.96
N CYS A 298 20.45 19.10 -17.80
CA CYS A 298 20.25 19.03 -19.24
C CYS A 298 21.45 18.32 -19.86
N ASP A 299 21.24 17.14 -20.43
CA ASP A 299 22.27 16.38 -21.12
C ASP A 299 21.77 16.03 -22.53
N GLY A 300 22.43 16.58 -23.56
CA GLY A 300 22.06 16.36 -24.97
C GLY A 300 20.63 16.81 -25.34
N GLY A 301 20.09 17.84 -24.69
CA GLY A 301 18.73 18.34 -24.94
C GLY A 301 17.61 17.58 -24.19
N VAL A 302 17.96 16.54 -23.41
CA VAL A 302 17.00 15.85 -22.54
C VAL A 302 17.10 16.42 -21.13
N VAL A 303 16.01 17.00 -20.63
CA VAL A 303 15.89 17.45 -19.24
C VAL A 303 15.73 16.22 -18.35
N ARG A 304 16.76 15.87 -17.58
CA ARG A 304 16.71 14.77 -16.61
C ARG A 304 16.62 15.33 -15.21
N MET A 305 15.63 14.85 -14.48
CA MET A 305 15.56 15.09 -13.05
C MET A 305 16.65 14.27 -12.35
N GLN A 306 17.60 14.95 -11.71
CA GLN A 306 18.70 14.33 -10.98
C GLN A 306 18.64 14.74 -9.51
N CYS A 307 19.00 13.82 -8.63
CA CYS A 307 19.21 14.16 -7.23
C CYS A 307 20.47 15.03 -7.14
N VAL A 308 20.39 16.17 -6.46
CA VAL A 308 21.57 16.99 -6.14
C VAL A 308 22.19 16.30 -4.93
N LEU A 309 23.11 15.38 -5.16
CA LEU A 309 23.80 14.60 -4.12
C LEU A 309 25.07 15.30 -3.64
#